data_AF-A0A521GRY2-F1
#
_entry.id   AF-A0A521GRY2-F1
#
_cell.length_a   1.000
_cell.length_b   1.000
_cell.length_c   1.000
_cell.angle_alpha   90.00
_cell.angle_beta   90.00
_cell.angle_gamma   90.00
#
_symmetry.space_group_name_H-M   'P 1'
#
loop_
_entity.id
_entity.type
_entity.pdbx_description
1 polymer ?
#
loop_
_entity_poly.entity_id
_entity_poly.type
_entity_poly.pdbx_seq_one_letter_code
_entity_poly.pdbx_strand_id
1 'polypeptide(L)'
;MHACLTTATTTTPPPAFVTFAPYHSCPFTYRVQWRYLKGVPMAKAAAVNMVDDIKPPTYLIVGKVILYAMYIWIIFGIIMLGIRVFLLAFSANPETPFVNFVYDTSASFLQPFRGIFPPKPVGETGYLDIASLFAMIMYGLIGWGFSALIHYIQSKMDTYTEAARIRLARQREAQAQATRLAGRQTAQPVRTATTTNAKPVASSSRTVR
;
A
#
# COMPACT_ATOMS: atom_id res chain seq x y z
N MET A 1 50.87 26.57 28.32
CA MET A 1 50.62 27.45 27.16
C MET A 1 49.21 27.19 26.66
N HIS A 2 48.39 28.25 26.66
CA HIS A 2 47.08 28.46 26.00
C HIS A 2 45.92 27.50 26.36
N ALA A 3 44.90 27.84 27.17
CA ALA A 3 43.93 28.96 27.26
C ALA A 3 42.65 28.79 26.38
N CYS A 4 41.47 28.83 27.04
CA CYS A 4 40.18 29.49 26.68
C CYS A 4 39.01 28.72 27.37
N LEU A 5 38.49 29.17 28.51
CA LEU A 5 37.43 30.20 28.72
C LEU A 5 36.00 29.64 28.49
N THR A 6 35.23 29.32 29.55
CA THR A 6 34.14 30.13 30.21
C THR A 6 33.05 30.64 29.26
N THR A 7 31.77 30.27 29.41
CA THR A 7 30.72 30.72 30.36
C THR A 7 29.49 29.77 30.20
N ALA A 8 28.55 29.55 31.12
CA ALA A 8 27.82 30.47 31.99
C ALA A 8 27.21 29.77 33.24
N THR A 9 27.41 30.41 34.40
CA THR A 9 26.40 30.95 35.33
C THR A 9 25.24 30.08 35.88
N THR A 10 25.34 29.89 37.20
CA THR A 10 24.28 29.81 38.25
C THR A 10 23.49 28.51 38.43
N THR A 11 23.80 27.82 39.53
CA THR A 11 22.80 27.20 40.40
C THR A 11 23.35 27.12 41.83
N THR A 12 22.64 27.72 42.79
CA THR A 12 22.75 27.44 44.23
C THR A 12 21.47 26.70 44.67
N PRO A 13 21.43 25.99 45.83
CA PRO A 13 22.33 24.93 46.29
C PRO A 13 21.49 23.69 46.82
N PRO A 14 21.92 22.83 47.79
CA PRO A 14 22.04 21.35 47.68
C PRO A 14 21.10 20.60 48.70
N PRO A 15 21.31 19.35 49.22
CA PRO A 15 22.35 18.34 48.98
C PRO A 15 21.86 16.87 48.90
N ALA A 16 22.55 16.05 48.10
CA ALA A 16 22.82 14.66 48.48
C ALA A 16 24.13 14.24 47.81
N PHE A 17 25.16 14.12 48.64
CA PHE A 17 26.47 13.64 48.27
C PHE A 17 26.36 12.27 47.57
N VAL A 18 26.97 12.17 46.38
CA VAL A 18 27.51 10.89 45.91
C VAL A 18 28.94 11.16 45.46
N THR A 19 29.88 10.71 46.28
CA THR A 19 31.31 10.67 45.99
C THR A 19 31.57 9.74 44.81
N PHE A 20 32.24 10.24 43.77
CA PHE A 20 32.75 9.42 42.68
C PHE A 20 34.03 8.71 43.13
N ALA A 21 34.01 7.38 43.14
CA ALA A 21 35.21 6.56 43.16
C ALA A 21 35.88 6.59 41.78
N PRO A 22 37.23 6.56 41.70
CA PRO A 22 37.97 6.78 40.46
C PRO A 22 37.80 5.63 39.48
N TYR A 23 37.54 6.02 38.22
CA TYR A 23 37.57 5.18 37.04
C TYR A 23 38.97 4.58 36.85
N HIS A 24 39.10 3.28 37.12
CA HIS A 24 40.17 2.49 36.53
C HIS A 24 39.56 1.30 35.78
N SER A 25 39.73 1.38 34.46
CA SER A 25 39.97 0.22 33.59
C SER A 25 38.82 -0.73 33.34
N CYS A 26 38.03 -0.47 32.30
CA CYS A 26 37.46 -1.53 31.46
C CYS A 26 37.37 -1.05 30.00
N PRO A 27 37.93 -1.78 29.02
CA PRO A 27 37.79 -1.44 27.61
C PRO A 27 36.37 -1.74 27.15
N PHE A 28 35.81 -0.78 26.42
CA PHE A 28 34.53 -0.85 25.74
C PHE A 28 34.54 -2.01 24.73
N THR A 29 33.99 -3.16 25.12
CA THR A 29 33.58 -4.20 24.17
C THR A 29 32.11 -4.00 23.86
N TYR A 30 31.82 -3.48 22.66
CA TYR A 30 30.47 -3.46 22.11
C TYR A 30 30.10 -4.90 21.73
N ARG A 31 29.73 -5.74 22.69
CA ARG A 31 29.08 -7.01 22.35
C ARG A 31 27.64 -6.68 21.97
N VAL A 32 27.40 -6.37 20.70
CA VAL A 32 26.05 -6.31 20.12
C VAL A 32 25.49 -7.72 20.19
N GLN A 33 24.83 -8.04 21.30
CA GLN A 33 24.19 -9.33 21.49
C GLN A 33 22.93 -9.34 20.62
N TRP A 34 23.02 -9.96 19.45
CA TRP A 34 21.89 -10.38 18.63
C TRP A 34 21.08 -11.46 19.37
N ARG A 35 20.44 -11.12 20.49
CA ARG A 35 19.39 -11.93 21.13
C ARG A 35 18.02 -11.51 20.60
N TYR A 36 17.91 -11.50 19.28
CA TYR A 36 16.64 -11.59 18.60
C TYR A 36 16.77 -12.77 17.64
N LEU A 37 15.74 -13.63 17.54
CA LEU A 37 15.60 -14.73 16.55
C LEU A 37 15.92 -16.18 16.99
N LYS A 38 15.62 -16.62 18.22
CA LYS A 38 15.38 -18.06 18.48
C LYS A 38 14.09 -18.37 19.25
N GLY A 39 13.14 -17.44 19.22
CA GLY A 39 11.87 -17.61 19.91
C GLY A 39 10.93 -16.46 19.61
N VAL A 40 10.59 -16.25 18.33
CA VAL A 40 9.29 -15.63 18.07
C VAL A 40 8.25 -16.62 18.61
N PRO A 41 7.35 -16.21 19.54
CA PRO A 41 6.30 -17.11 19.99
C PRO A 41 5.58 -17.60 18.73
N MET A 42 5.34 -18.90 18.62
CA MET A 42 4.71 -19.51 17.44
C MET A 42 3.43 -18.76 17.01
N ALA A 43 2.74 -18.12 17.96
CA ALA A 43 1.62 -17.21 17.72
C ALA A 43 1.92 -16.01 16.80
N LYS A 44 3.09 -15.37 16.91
CA LYS A 44 3.47 -14.23 16.06
C LYS A 44 3.86 -14.68 14.65
N ALA A 45 4.50 -15.84 14.52
CA ALA A 45 4.81 -16.43 13.21
C ALA A 45 3.51 -16.85 12.49
N ALA A 46 2.57 -17.50 13.20
CA ALA A 46 1.27 -17.85 12.65
C ALA A 46 0.44 -16.63 12.22
N ALA A 47 0.49 -15.52 12.99
CA ALA A 47 -0.23 -14.29 12.68
C ALA A 47 0.35 -13.52 11.47
N VAL A 48 1.62 -13.72 11.12
CA VAL A 48 2.25 -13.12 9.92
C VAL A 48 1.86 -13.89 8.67
N ASN A 49 1.93 -15.23 8.72
CA ASN A 49 1.59 -16.09 7.59
C ASN A 49 0.15 -15.89 7.08
N MET A 50 -0.78 -15.49 7.94
CA MET A 50 -2.19 -15.27 7.59
C MET A 50 -2.44 -13.96 6.83
N VAL A 51 -1.51 -13.01 6.89
CA VAL A 51 -1.60 -11.70 6.19
C VAL A 51 -0.99 -11.78 4.80
N ASP A 52 0.03 -12.63 4.63
CA ASP A 52 0.78 -12.78 3.39
C ASP A 52 -0.02 -13.52 2.29
N ASP A 53 -1.14 -14.17 2.63
CA ASP A 53 -2.04 -14.85 1.68
C ASP A 53 -3.04 -13.89 0.99
N ILE A 54 -3.11 -12.62 1.43
CA ILE A 54 -3.90 -11.59 0.72
C ILE A 54 -3.12 -11.12 -0.51
N LYS A 55 -2.95 -12.01 -1.49
CA LYS A 55 -2.48 -11.66 -2.82
C LYS A 55 -3.71 -11.49 -3.72
N PRO A 56 -3.93 -10.32 -4.34
CA PRO A 56 -5.00 -10.20 -5.32
C PRO A 56 -4.76 -11.25 -6.41
N PRO A 57 -5.79 -12.01 -6.80
CA PRO A 57 -5.58 -13.09 -7.74
C PRO A 57 -5.10 -12.54 -9.08
N THR A 58 -4.16 -13.26 -9.70
CA THR A 58 -3.36 -12.79 -10.85
C THR A 58 -4.21 -12.25 -12.01
N TYR A 59 -5.43 -12.79 -12.22
CA TYR A 59 -6.32 -12.34 -13.29
C TYR A 59 -6.74 -10.87 -13.17
N LEU A 60 -6.87 -10.33 -11.96
CA LEU A 60 -7.21 -8.92 -11.75
C LEU A 60 -6.05 -8.00 -12.15
N ILE A 61 -4.83 -8.42 -11.85
CA ILE A 61 -3.62 -7.67 -12.19
C ILE A 61 -3.44 -7.65 -13.71
N VAL A 62 -3.52 -8.83 -14.35
CA VAL A 62 -3.38 -8.95 -15.81
C VAL A 62 -4.46 -8.16 -16.54
N GLY A 63 -5.72 -8.26 -16.11
CA GLY A 63 -6.81 -7.48 -16.68
C GLY A 63 -6.56 -5.97 -16.62
N LYS A 64 -6.02 -5.48 -15.50
CA LYS A 64 -5.67 -4.06 -15.36
C LYS A 64 -4.54 -3.65 -16.29
N VAL A 65 -3.48 -4.45 -16.40
CA VAL A 65 -2.36 -4.17 -17.32
C VAL A 65 -2.85 -4.10 -18.77
N ILE A 66 -3.71 -5.03 -19.19
CA ILE A 66 -4.30 -5.05 -20.53
C ILE A 66 -5.12 -3.78 -20.78
N LEU A 67 -5.96 -3.37 -19.84
CA LEU A 67 -6.76 -2.14 -19.97
C LEU A 67 -5.89 -0.89 -20.09
N TYR A 68 -4.82 -0.77 -19.29
CA TYR A 68 -3.88 0.34 -19.41
C TYR A 68 -3.14 0.34 -20.75
N ALA A 69 -2.70 -0.82 -21.23
CA ALA A 69 -2.04 -0.94 -22.53
C ALA A 69 -2.98 -0.50 -23.67
N MET A 70 -4.26 -0.93 -23.63
CA MET A 70 -5.27 -0.51 -24.60
C MET A 70 -5.54 1.00 -24.53
N TYR A 71 -5.64 1.55 -23.32
CA TYR A 71 -5.83 3.00 -23.12
C TYR A 71 -4.66 3.81 -23.72
N ILE A 72 -3.42 3.40 -23.46
CA ILE A 72 -2.23 4.06 -24.05
C ILE A 72 -2.25 3.96 -25.57
N TRP A 73 -2.64 2.82 -26.13
CA TRP A 73 -2.77 2.63 -27.58
C TRP A 73 -3.79 3.59 -28.22
N ILE A 74 -4.95 3.78 -27.58
CA ILE A 74 -5.98 4.73 -28.04
C ILE A 74 -5.44 6.16 -28.02
N ILE A 75 -4.80 6.58 -26.92
CA ILE A 75 -4.22 7.92 -26.79
C ILE A 75 -3.13 8.16 -27.84
N PHE A 76 -2.28 7.17 -28.09
CA PHE A 76 -1.27 7.23 -29.16
C PHE A 76 -1.93 7.43 -30.53
N GLY A 77 -3.01 6.69 -30.83
CA GLY A 77 -3.80 6.87 -32.05
C GLY A 77 -4.33 8.29 -32.18
N ILE A 78 -4.97 8.83 -31.14
CA ILE A 78 -5.50 10.21 -31.13
C ILE A 78 -4.40 11.24 -31.45
N ILE A 79 -3.21 11.09 -30.86
CA ILE A 79 -2.08 11.98 -31.13
C ILE A 79 -1.64 11.86 -32.59
N MET A 80 -1.50 10.64 -33.12
CA MET A 80 -1.11 10.42 -34.52
C MET A 80 -2.12 10.99 -35.52
N LEU A 81 -3.43 10.84 -35.24
CA LEU A 81 -4.47 11.48 -36.05
C LEU A 81 -4.44 13.01 -35.96
N GLY A 82 -4.19 13.57 -34.79
CA GLY A 82 -4.05 15.02 -34.61
C GLY A 82 -2.88 15.59 -35.42
N ILE A 83 -1.72 14.93 -35.37
CA ILE A 83 -0.54 15.32 -36.16
C ILE A 83 -0.85 15.18 -37.66
N ARG A 84 -1.50 14.10 -38.09
CA ARG A 84 -1.93 13.93 -39.49
C ARG A 84 -2.76 15.12 -39.97
N VAL A 85 -3.80 15.50 -39.23
CA VAL A 85 -4.68 16.62 -39.58
C VAL A 85 -3.90 17.92 -39.70
N PHE A 86 -2.97 18.16 -38.77
CA PHE A 86 -2.10 19.32 -38.80
C PHE A 86 -1.22 19.31 -40.06
N LEU A 87 -0.48 18.23 -40.32
CA LEU A 87 0.39 18.10 -41.50
C LEU A 87 -0.37 18.25 -42.83
N LEU A 88 -1.59 17.70 -42.91
CA LEU A 88 -2.47 17.83 -44.09
C LEU A 88 -2.95 19.28 -44.30
N ALA A 89 -3.31 19.97 -43.22
CA ALA A 89 -3.75 21.37 -43.27
C ALA A 89 -2.63 22.31 -43.74
N PHE A 90 -1.37 22.03 -43.39
CA PHE A 90 -0.20 22.77 -43.85
C PHE A 90 0.37 22.29 -45.19
N SER A 91 -0.29 21.32 -45.85
CA SER A 91 0.18 20.74 -47.12
C SER A 91 1.64 20.24 -47.04
N ALA A 92 1.98 19.53 -45.96
CA ALA A 92 3.33 19.01 -45.73
C ALA A 92 3.76 18.01 -46.83
N ASN A 93 5.05 18.02 -47.19
CA ASN A 93 5.60 17.17 -48.25
C ASN A 93 5.62 15.68 -47.82
N PRO A 94 4.87 14.77 -48.49
CA PRO A 94 4.83 13.35 -48.16
C PRO A 94 6.12 12.60 -48.48
N GLU A 95 7.04 13.17 -49.28
CA GLU A 95 8.35 12.55 -49.54
C GLU A 95 9.28 12.60 -48.32
N THR A 96 8.95 13.41 -47.32
CA THR A 96 9.73 13.45 -46.09
C THR A 96 9.45 12.21 -45.24
N PRO A 97 10.49 11.47 -44.77
CA PRO A 97 10.30 10.22 -44.03
C PRO A 97 9.40 10.35 -42.81
N PHE A 98 9.47 11.48 -42.10
CA PHE A 98 8.64 11.75 -40.92
C PHE A 98 7.16 11.92 -41.28
N VAL A 99 6.84 12.71 -42.30
CA VAL A 99 5.44 12.93 -42.73
C VAL A 99 4.85 11.62 -43.24
N ASN A 100 5.61 10.87 -44.04
CA ASN A 100 5.17 9.57 -44.52
C ASN A 100 4.87 8.59 -43.36
N PHE A 101 5.78 8.50 -42.38
CA PHE A 101 5.56 7.66 -41.19
C PHE A 101 4.27 8.02 -40.43
N VAL A 102 3.98 9.32 -40.26
CA VAL A 102 2.74 9.77 -39.61
C VAL A 102 1.53 9.39 -40.45
N TYR A 103 1.58 9.57 -41.77
CA TYR A 103 0.46 9.24 -42.67
C TYR A 103 0.16 7.75 -42.70
N ASP A 104 1.19 6.89 -42.73
CA ASP A 104 1.04 5.43 -42.71
C ASP A 104 0.52 4.94 -41.35
N THR A 105 1.09 5.45 -40.26
CA THR A 105 0.67 5.09 -38.89
C THR A 105 -0.78 5.50 -38.65
N SER A 106 -1.12 6.74 -38.98
CA SER A 106 -2.49 7.27 -38.82
C SER A 106 -3.50 6.61 -39.77
N ALA A 107 -3.08 6.13 -40.94
CA ALA A 107 -3.95 5.41 -41.88
C ALA A 107 -4.51 4.11 -41.27
N SER A 108 -3.72 3.43 -40.43
CA SER A 108 -4.17 2.22 -39.73
C SER A 108 -5.29 2.52 -38.73
N PHE A 109 -5.18 3.62 -37.98
CA PHE A 109 -6.24 4.05 -37.05
C PHE A 109 -7.49 4.59 -37.76
N LEU A 110 -7.34 5.09 -38.99
CA LEU A 110 -8.42 5.59 -39.83
C LEU A 110 -9.22 4.49 -40.53
N GLN A 111 -8.65 3.29 -40.67
CA GLN A 111 -9.23 2.17 -41.43
C GLN A 111 -10.73 1.93 -41.17
N PRO A 112 -11.24 1.87 -39.92
CA PRO A 112 -12.66 1.64 -39.66
C PRO A 112 -13.58 2.81 -40.04
N PHE A 113 -13.05 4.03 -40.15
CA PHE A 113 -13.83 5.24 -40.49
C PHE A 113 -13.59 5.68 -41.94
N ARG A 114 -12.80 4.93 -42.70
CA ARG A 114 -12.42 5.25 -44.07
C ARG A 114 -13.64 5.16 -44.97
N GLY A 115 -13.89 6.22 -45.75
CA GLY A 115 -14.99 6.28 -46.72
C GLY A 115 -16.32 6.83 -46.19
N ILE A 116 -16.45 7.10 -44.88
CA ILE A 116 -17.66 7.76 -44.33
C ILE A 116 -17.71 9.23 -44.79
N PHE A 117 -16.55 9.90 -44.79
CA PHE A 117 -16.41 11.27 -45.27
C PHE A 117 -15.31 11.31 -46.34
N PRO A 118 -15.64 11.54 -47.63
CA PRO A 118 -14.62 11.72 -48.64
C PRO A 118 -13.77 12.96 -48.31
N PRO A 119 -12.44 12.92 -48.51
CA PRO A 119 -11.57 14.08 -48.27
C PRO A 119 -12.05 15.27 -49.09
N LYS A 120 -12.19 16.44 -48.46
CA LYS A 120 -12.53 17.67 -49.18
C LYS A 120 -11.34 18.63 -49.18
N PRO A 121 -11.03 19.26 -50.33
CA PRO A 121 -10.06 20.34 -50.37
C PRO A 121 -10.60 21.52 -49.56
N VAL A 122 -9.75 22.14 -48.73
CA VAL A 122 -10.14 23.27 -47.86
C VAL A 122 -9.50 24.59 -48.33
N GLY A 123 -8.66 24.55 -49.38
CA GLY A 123 -8.09 25.73 -50.04
C GLY A 123 -7.40 25.37 -51.37
N GLU A 124 -6.50 26.24 -51.86
CA GLU A 124 -5.72 26.03 -53.09
C GLU A 124 -4.68 24.91 -52.97
N THR A 125 -4.17 24.64 -51.76
CA THR A 125 -3.10 23.64 -51.54
C THR A 125 -3.35 22.70 -50.36
N GLY A 126 -4.23 23.06 -49.41
CA GLY A 126 -4.49 22.28 -48.19
C GLY A 126 -5.66 21.30 -48.32
N TYR A 127 -5.45 20.07 -47.87
CA TYR A 127 -6.49 19.04 -47.73
C TYR A 127 -6.84 18.88 -46.25
N LEU A 128 -8.13 18.80 -45.92
CA LEU A 128 -8.55 18.50 -44.54
C LEU A 128 -9.41 17.24 -44.56
N ASP A 129 -8.90 16.21 -43.89
CA ASP A 129 -9.57 14.94 -43.79
C ASP A 129 -10.60 14.96 -42.64
N ILE A 130 -11.87 15.21 -42.98
CA ILE A 130 -12.98 15.20 -42.02
C ILE A 130 -13.11 13.84 -41.32
N ALA A 131 -12.77 12.73 -42.00
CA ALA A 131 -12.79 11.41 -41.39
C ALA A 131 -11.76 11.30 -40.26
N SER A 132 -10.62 11.98 -40.38
CA SER A 132 -9.61 12.03 -39.31
C SER A 132 -10.11 12.78 -38.07
N LEU A 133 -10.79 13.92 -38.25
CA LEU A 133 -11.39 14.64 -37.12
C LEU A 133 -12.46 13.81 -36.43
N PHE A 134 -13.33 13.17 -37.23
CA PHE A 134 -14.37 12.31 -36.70
C PHE A 134 -13.79 11.15 -35.89
N ALA A 135 -12.76 10.49 -36.42
CA ALA A 135 -12.04 9.44 -35.72
C ALA A 135 -11.40 9.94 -34.41
N MET A 136 -10.84 11.14 -34.40
CA MET A 136 -10.27 11.75 -33.17
C MET A 136 -11.34 11.93 -32.09
N ILE A 137 -12.54 12.39 -32.45
CA ILE A 137 -13.67 12.53 -31.52
C ILE A 137 -14.13 11.16 -31.01
N MET A 138 -14.32 10.19 -31.91
CA MET A 138 -14.77 8.83 -31.54
C MET A 138 -13.76 8.13 -30.62
N TYR A 139 -12.47 8.18 -30.95
CA TYR A 139 -11.43 7.64 -30.07
C TYR A 139 -11.34 8.40 -28.75
N GLY A 140 -11.58 9.71 -28.73
CA GLY A 140 -11.70 10.49 -27.50
C GLY A 140 -12.83 10.01 -26.59
N LEU A 141 -14.00 9.74 -27.15
CA LEU A 141 -15.14 9.17 -26.40
C LEU A 141 -14.83 7.77 -25.87
N ILE A 142 -14.21 6.92 -26.69
CA ILE A 142 -13.78 5.58 -26.27
C ILE A 142 -12.75 5.70 -25.14
N GLY A 143 -11.73 6.54 -25.30
CA GLY A 143 -10.71 6.79 -24.29
C GLY A 143 -11.30 7.28 -22.96
N TRP A 144 -12.27 8.19 -23.01
CA TRP A 144 -13.00 8.63 -21.82
C TRP A 144 -13.76 7.48 -21.16
N GLY A 145 -14.43 6.63 -21.94
CA GLY A 145 -15.09 5.41 -21.44
C GLY A 145 -14.12 4.43 -20.76
N PHE A 146 -12.94 4.21 -21.34
CA PHE A 146 -11.88 3.39 -20.73
C PHE A 146 -11.37 3.99 -19.43
N SER A 147 -11.16 5.31 -19.36
CA SER A 147 -10.76 6.00 -18.13
C SER A 147 -11.78 5.78 -17.00
N ALA A 148 -13.07 5.97 -17.30
CA ALA A 148 -14.16 5.72 -16.36
C ALA A 148 -14.21 4.24 -15.91
N LEU A 149 -14.01 3.30 -16.85
CA LEU A 149 -13.99 1.87 -16.55
C LEU A 149 -12.81 1.47 -15.65
N ILE A 150 -11.61 1.99 -15.92
CA ILE A 150 -10.42 1.75 -15.10
C ILE A 150 -10.66 2.26 -13.68
N HIS A 151 -11.19 3.48 -13.53
CA HIS A 151 -11.52 4.05 -12.22
C HIS A 151 -12.59 3.23 -11.49
N TYR A 152 -13.62 2.77 -12.20
CA TYR A 152 -14.66 1.91 -11.63
C TYR A 152 -14.08 0.60 -11.09
N ILE A 153 -13.25 -0.11 -11.88
CA ILE A 153 -12.64 -1.37 -11.46
C ILE A 153 -11.71 -1.18 -10.27
N GLN A 154 -10.89 -0.11 -10.27
CA GLN A 154 -9.99 0.19 -9.16
C GLN A 154 -10.76 0.43 -7.86
N SER A 155 -11.87 1.20 -7.92
CA SER A 155 -12.71 1.46 -6.73
C SER A 155 -13.27 0.18 -6.10
N LYS A 156 -13.63 -0.80 -6.93
CA LYS A 156 -14.12 -2.10 -6.46
C LYS A 156 -12.99 -2.92 -5.84
N MET A 157 -11.80 -2.93 -6.46
CA MET A 157 -10.64 -3.69 -5.98
C MET A 157 -10.15 -3.23 -4.60
N ASP A 158 -10.15 -1.92 -4.36
CA ASP A 158 -9.73 -1.35 -3.08
C ASP A 158 -10.67 -1.82 -1.95
N THR A 159 -11.98 -1.87 -2.23
CA THR A 159 -13.00 -2.32 -1.28
C THR A 159 -12.80 -3.78 -0.84
N TYR A 160 -12.43 -4.68 -1.76
CA TYR A 160 -12.16 -6.10 -1.42
C TYR A 160 -10.92 -6.25 -0.54
N THR A 161 -9.88 -5.47 -0.81
CA THR A 161 -8.63 -5.51 -0.05
C THR A 161 -8.82 -4.99 1.37
N GLU A 162 -9.59 -3.91 1.53
CA GLU A 162 -9.91 -3.36 2.84
C GLU A 162 -10.76 -4.31 3.69
N ALA A 163 -11.76 -4.97 3.09
CA ALA A 163 -12.56 -5.97 3.80
C ALA A 163 -11.70 -7.13 4.35
N ALA A 164 -10.68 -7.56 3.61
CA ALA A 164 -9.75 -8.59 4.06
C ALA A 164 -8.87 -8.11 5.23
N ARG A 165 -8.34 -6.88 5.15
CA ARG A 165 -7.54 -6.25 6.21
C ARG A 165 -8.31 -6.09 7.53
N ILE A 166 -9.57 -5.66 7.46
CA ILE A 166 -10.42 -5.48 8.65
C ILE A 166 -10.67 -6.80 9.39
N ARG A 167 -10.87 -7.91 8.66
CA ARG A 167 -11.06 -9.26 9.26
C ARG A 167 -9.82 -9.69 10.06
N LEU A 168 -8.63 -9.46 9.51
CA LEU A 168 -7.37 -9.78 10.17
C LEU A 168 -7.13 -8.92 11.41
N ALA A 169 -7.45 -7.62 11.35
CA ALA A 169 -7.31 -6.73 12.51
C ALA A 169 -8.16 -7.20 13.69
N ARG A 170 -9.43 -7.57 13.45
CA ARG A 170 -10.33 -8.13 14.47
C ARG A 170 -9.80 -9.44 15.06
N GLN A 171 -9.21 -10.31 14.23
CA GLN A 171 -8.61 -11.56 14.71
C GLN A 171 -7.42 -11.32 15.64
N ARG A 172 -6.57 -10.31 15.35
CA ARG A 172 -5.44 -9.94 16.21
C ARG A 172 -5.89 -9.46 17.58
N GLU A 173 -6.96 -8.67 17.64
CA GLU A 173 -7.52 -8.20 18.90
C GLU A 173 -8.07 -9.35 19.75
N ALA A 174 -8.79 -10.28 19.13
CA ALA A 174 -9.30 -11.48 19.81
C ALA A 174 -8.16 -12.36 20.38
N GLN A 175 -7.07 -12.53 19.62
CA GLN A 175 -5.89 -13.27 20.08
C GLN A 175 -5.15 -12.55 21.21
N ALA A 176 -5.05 -11.22 21.16
CA ALA A 176 -4.44 -10.43 22.23
C ALA A 176 -5.23 -10.56 23.54
N GLN A 177 -6.56 -10.60 23.48
CA GLN A 177 -7.41 -10.82 24.64
C GLN A 177 -7.25 -12.23 25.22
N ALA A 178 -7.24 -13.27 24.39
CA ALA A 178 -7.02 -14.65 24.83
C ALA A 178 -5.67 -14.81 25.56
N THR A 179 -4.61 -14.17 25.05
CA THR A 179 -3.29 -14.18 25.68
C THR A 179 -3.29 -13.48 27.04
N ARG A 180 -4.01 -12.35 27.17
CA ARG A 180 -4.14 -11.63 28.45
C ARG A 180 -4.89 -12.45 29.51
N LEU A 181 -5.90 -13.22 29.10
CA LEU A 181 -6.65 -14.09 30.00
C LEU A 181 -5.80 -15.28 30.48
N ALA A 182 -5.03 -15.90 29.59
CA ALA A 182 -4.11 -16.99 29.93
C ALA A 182 -3.02 -16.56 30.94
N GLY A 183 -2.44 -15.36 30.75
CA GLY A 183 -1.47 -14.81 31.70
C GLY A 183 -2.07 -14.43 33.07
N ARG A 184 -3.37 -14.15 33.13
CA ARG A 184 -4.08 -13.87 34.39
C ARG A 184 -4.30 -15.14 35.22
N GLN A 185 -4.49 -16.30 34.57
CA GLN A 185 -4.72 -17.57 35.27
C GLN A 185 -3.45 -18.11 35.95
N THR A 186 -2.28 -17.92 35.35
CA THR A 186 -0.99 -18.30 35.97
C THR A 186 -0.56 -17.39 37.11
N ALA A 187 -1.11 -16.17 37.19
CA ALA A 187 -0.84 -15.22 38.27
C ALA A 187 -1.84 -15.32 39.45
N GLN A 188 -2.90 -16.15 39.36
CA GLN A 188 -3.76 -16.38 40.50
C GLN A 188 -3.01 -17.23 41.53
N PRO A 189 -2.74 -16.72 42.75
CA PRO A 189 -2.22 -17.55 43.82
C PRO A 189 -3.20 -18.68 44.05
N VAL A 190 -2.70 -19.91 44.06
CA VAL A 190 -3.47 -21.14 44.33
C VAL A 190 -4.35 -20.91 45.55
N ARG A 191 -5.64 -20.59 45.32
CA ARG A 191 -6.63 -20.57 46.39
C ARG A 191 -6.92 -22.04 46.66
N THR A 192 -6.22 -22.60 47.64
CA THR A 192 -6.48 -23.94 48.18
C THR A 192 -7.93 -23.94 48.64
N ALA A 193 -8.82 -24.46 47.80
CA ALA A 193 -10.17 -24.79 48.20
C ALA A 193 -10.05 -26.00 49.13
N THR A 194 -9.92 -25.75 50.44
CA THR A 194 -10.00 -26.77 51.48
C THR A 194 -11.42 -27.35 51.45
N THR A 195 -11.60 -28.36 50.61
CA THR A 195 -12.70 -29.31 50.69
C THR A 195 -12.24 -30.40 51.66
N THR A 196 -13.14 -30.85 52.53
CA THR A 196 -13.02 -32.07 53.37
C THR A 196 -12.28 -31.92 54.71
N ASN A 197 -13.03 -31.77 55.81
CA ASN A 197 -13.43 -32.87 56.71
C ASN A 197 -13.83 -32.27 58.09
N ALA A 198 -15.10 -31.91 58.25
CA ALA A 198 -15.64 -31.59 59.57
C ALA A 198 -15.96 -32.91 60.30
N LYS A 199 -14.99 -33.40 61.09
CA LYS A 199 -15.17 -34.45 62.08
C LYS A 199 -16.19 -33.96 63.14
N PRO A 200 -17.29 -34.67 63.43
CA PRO A 200 -18.18 -34.27 64.51
C PRO A 200 -17.47 -34.54 65.85
N VAL A 201 -17.06 -33.48 66.54
CA VAL A 201 -16.59 -33.58 67.93
C VAL A 201 -17.80 -33.56 68.84
N ALA A 202 -17.97 -34.67 69.56
CA ALA A 202 -18.96 -34.87 70.60
C ALA A 202 -18.87 -33.80 71.68
N SER A 203 -20.00 -33.19 72.04
CA SER A 203 -20.16 -32.33 73.20
C SER A 203 -20.59 -33.17 74.40
N SER A 204 -19.67 -33.32 75.36
CA SER A 204 -19.86 -34.00 76.64
C SER A 204 -20.44 -33.04 77.69
N SER A 205 -21.44 -33.55 78.40
CA SER A 205 -21.81 -33.27 79.81
C SER A 205 -22.11 -31.82 80.23
N ARG A 206 -23.41 -31.50 80.35
CA ARG A 206 -23.92 -30.49 81.28
C ARG A 206 -24.72 -31.18 82.38
N THR A 207 -24.09 -31.38 83.53
CA THR A 207 -24.74 -31.71 84.80
C THR A 207 -25.38 -30.44 85.36
N VAL A 208 -26.69 -30.45 85.61
CA VAL A 208 -27.38 -29.49 86.47
C VAL A 208 -28.15 -30.30 87.51
N ARG A 209 -27.79 -30.09 88.76
CA ARG A 209 -28.54 -30.49 89.96
C ARG A 209 -29.31 -29.27 90.42
#